data_AF-A0A168ANK9-F1
#
_entry.id   AF-A0A168ANK9-F1
#
_cell.length_a   1.000
_cell.length_b   1.000
_cell.length_c   1.000
_cell.angle_alpha   90.00
_cell.angle_beta   90.00
_cell.angle_gamma   90.00
#
_symmetry.space_group_name_H-M   'P 1'
#
loop_
_entity.id
_entity.type
_entity.pdbx_description
1 polymer ?
#
loop_
_entity_poly.entity_id
_entity_poly.type
_entity_poly.pdbx_seq_one_letter_code
_entity_poly.pdbx_strand_id
1 'polypeptide(L)'
;MCQHEDAAGQGHHASPRPSDSFPWHLGVYDAHCHPTDTMASIERLGGDNGMRASVLTIMATRSQDQDLVAQVAAAHGLAGRRLPADGAGCKVVPSFGWHPWFAHQLYDDTPSSADDAAPPTYSPADDTPAAAIVAKHAHYRAVLQPVPPADADAFLDSLPDPAPLSAFIASTRARLAAHPLALVGEMGLDKASRIPEPASPSSTTAAVEEGLTPGSREDRRLSPYRVSLSHQRAVLAAQLTLAGRERRAVSLHGVQAHGVLHDAVSRCWAGWELPSRRERRLVAPHAEEFPGSSEDEEGGEPPRVTTGGSRSGPLPYPPRICLHSFSGSAETLAQWMARGVPARVYASLSAAVNLSTAAGRARTEEVVRAAPDDRLLVESDLHRAGEEMDGLLEHMYRFVCEVKGWGLEEGVARIRSNYQAFIFGQ
;
A
#
# COMPACT_ATOMS: atom_id res chain seq x y z
N MET A 1 42.54 8.37 57.84
CA MET A 1 42.49 6.92 57.55
C MET A 1 42.38 6.75 56.05
N CYS A 2 43.37 6.05 55.50
CA CYS A 2 43.53 5.38 54.22
C CYS A 2 42.63 5.74 53.01
N GLN A 3 43.32 6.21 51.98
CA GLN A 3 43.20 6.01 50.54
C GLN A 3 42.25 4.92 50.02
N HIS A 4 41.56 5.22 48.91
CA HIS A 4 41.70 4.45 47.67
C HIS A 4 41.41 5.34 46.46
N GLU A 5 42.40 5.41 45.57
CA GLU A 5 42.31 5.93 44.19
C GLU A 5 41.57 4.91 43.32
N ASP A 6 40.83 5.37 42.31
CA ASP A 6 40.66 4.63 41.06
C ASP A 6 40.50 5.59 39.88
N ALA A 7 41.30 5.30 38.85
CA ALA A 7 41.57 6.15 37.70
C ALA A 7 40.43 6.16 36.68
N ALA A 8 39.99 7.37 36.29
CA ALA A 8 39.09 7.56 35.17
C ALA A 8 39.87 7.44 33.85
N GLY A 9 39.71 6.30 33.17
CA GLY A 9 40.17 6.10 31.80
C GLY A 9 39.38 6.98 30.82
N GLN A 10 40.09 7.86 30.13
CA GLN A 10 39.58 8.63 28.99
C GLN A 10 39.33 7.67 27.82
N GLY A 11 38.07 7.37 27.54
CA GLY A 11 37.66 6.69 26.32
C GLY A 11 37.76 7.64 25.13
N HIS A 12 38.72 7.40 24.24
CA HIS A 12 38.76 8.01 22.91
C HIS A 12 37.46 7.72 22.16
N HIS A 13 36.73 8.77 21.78
CA HIS A 13 35.71 8.70 20.75
C HIS A 13 36.38 8.26 19.44
N ALA A 14 36.27 6.97 19.13
CA ALA A 14 36.60 6.47 17.82
C ALA A 14 35.61 7.04 16.80
N SER A 15 36.13 7.67 15.74
CA SER A 15 35.34 8.03 14.57
C SER A 15 34.60 6.79 14.05
N PRO A 16 33.33 6.91 13.60
CA PRO A 16 32.57 5.78 13.10
C PRO A 16 33.32 5.12 11.93
N ARG A 17 33.37 3.79 11.91
CA ARG A 17 33.99 3.05 10.81
C ARG A 17 33.17 3.32 9.53
N PRO A 18 33.79 3.35 8.34
CA PRO A 18 33.09 3.59 7.07
C PRO A 18 31.90 2.64 6.80
N SER A 19 31.84 1.48 7.46
CA SER A 19 30.76 0.49 7.31
C SER A 19 29.43 0.86 7.98
N ASP A 20 29.37 1.92 8.80
CA ASP A 20 28.15 2.25 9.56
C ASP A 20 27.28 3.30 8.86
N SER A 21 27.80 4.05 7.89
CA SER A 21 27.02 5.08 7.19
C SER A 21 26.00 4.47 6.23
N PHE A 22 24.76 4.95 6.23
CA PHE A 22 23.72 4.43 5.34
C PHE A 22 23.95 4.90 3.90
N PRO A 23 23.88 4.00 2.90
CA PRO A 23 24.27 4.31 1.53
C PRO A 23 23.13 4.97 0.74
N TRP A 24 22.73 6.17 1.16
CA TRP A 24 21.68 6.98 0.52
C TRP A 24 21.93 7.23 -0.99
N HIS A 25 23.20 7.28 -1.39
CA HIS A 25 23.62 7.44 -2.80
C HIS A 25 23.20 6.26 -3.70
N LEU A 26 22.90 5.08 -3.14
CA LEU A 26 22.40 3.95 -3.90
C LEU A 26 20.91 4.06 -4.21
N GLY A 27 20.24 5.11 -3.74
CA GLY A 27 18.84 5.39 -3.98
C GLY A 27 17.93 4.58 -3.06
N VAL A 28 17.17 5.30 -2.24
CA VAL A 28 16.27 4.75 -1.22
C VAL A 28 14.85 5.02 -1.67
N TYR A 29 14.00 4.00 -1.59
CA TYR A 29 12.66 4.04 -2.14
C TYR A 29 11.66 3.74 -1.05
N ASP A 30 10.61 4.56 -1.00
CA ASP A 30 9.47 4.34 -0.13
C ASP A 30 8.33 3.74 -0.94
N ALA A 31 7.98 2.47 -0.65
CA ALA A 31 6.90 1.77 -1.34
C ALA A 31 5.50 2.28 -0.99
N HIS A 32 5.34 3.01 0.11
CA HIS A 32 4.04 3.48 0.58
C HIS A 32 4.16 4.55 1.67
N CYS A 33 3.62 5.73 1.40
CA CYS A 33 3.47 6.77 2.40
C CYS A 33 2.31 7.74 2.08
N HIS A 34 2.01 8.61 3.05
CA HIS A 34 0.90 9.55 3.00
C HIS A 34 1.34 11.01 3.21
N PRO A 35 2.38 11.54 2.54
CA PRO A 35 2.86 12.89 2.81
C PRO A 35 1.84 13.99 2.50
N THR A 36 0.79 13.67 1.73
CA THR A 36 -0.35 14.57 1.48
C THR A 36 -1.32 14.66 2.65
N ASP A 37 -1.17 13.85 3.70
CA ASP A 37 -1.90 14.05 4.96
C ASP A 37 -1.41 15.29 5.72
N THR A 38 -0.14 15.70 5.49
CA THR A 38 0.39 16.98 5.98
C THR A 38 0.98 17.76 4.81
N MET A 39 0.14 18.54 4.10
CA MET A 39 0.53 19.28 2.90
C MET A 39 1.66 20.28 3.13
N ALA A 40 1.77 20.83 4.35
CA ALA A 40 2.90 21.69 4.72
C ALA A 40 4.26 20.98 4.59
N SER A 41 4.31 19.65 4.65
CA SER A 41 5.56 18.88 4.54
C SER A 41 6.05 18.68 3.11
N ILE A 42 5.20 18.91 2.10
CA ILE A 42 5.50 18.65 0.68
C ILE A 42 6.67 19.49 0.16
N GLU A 43 6.90 20.68 0.73
CA GLU A 43 8.06 21.51 0.37
C GLU A 43 9.40 20.77 0.59
N ARG A 44 9.44 19.81 1.53
CA ARG A 44 10.64 19.01 1.81
C ARG A 44 10.96 17.98 0.73
N LEU A 45 10.09 17.76 -0.25
CA LEU A 45 10.43 16.91 -1.40
C LEU A 45 11.48 17.56 -2.31
N GLY A 46 11.61 18.89 -2.27
CA GLY A 46 12.64 19.65 -3.00
C GLY A 46 13.59 20.43 -2.09
N GLY A 47 14.77 20.75 -2.59
CA GLY A 47 15.73 21.66 -1.94
C GLY A 47 16.95 20.99 -1.28
N ASP A 48 17.91 21.83 -0.86
CA ASP A 48 19.23 21.40 -0.36
C ASP A 48 19.18 20.69 1.02
N ASN A 49 18.11 20.92 1.80
CA ASN A 49 17.79 20.23 3.06
C ASN A 49 16.54 19.34 2.92
N GLY A 50 16.22 18.91 1.70
CA GLY A 50 15.07 18.07 1.41
C GLY A 50 15.26 16.60 1.79
N MET A 51 14.22 15.82 1.53
CA MET A 51 14.21 14.36 1.65
C MET A 51 15.43 13.72 0.99
N ARG A 52 16.03 12.75 1.68
CA ARG A 52 17.15 11.94 1.17
C ARG A 52 16.67 10.74 0.38
N ALA A 53 15.45 10.24 0.65
CA ALA A 53 14.81 9.24 -0.18
C ALA A 53 14.70 9.72 -1.64
N SER A 54 14.96 8.82 -2.58
CA SER A 54 14.98 9.15 -4.01
C SER A 54 13.59 9.18 -4.62
N VAL A 55 12.73 8.23 -4.23
CA VAL A 55 11.36 8.14 -4.75
C VAL A 55 10.40 7.69 -3.66
N LEU A 56 9.24 8.34 -3.59
CA LEU A 56 8.13 7.98 -2.72
C LEU A 56 6.93 7.52 -3.53
N THR A 57 6.30 6.41 -3.16
CA THR A 57 4.96 6.08 -3.65
C THR A 57 3.92 6.68 -2.70
N ILE A 58 3.24 7.72 -3.15
CA ILE A 58 2.30 8.50 -2.32
C ILE A 58 0.86 8.04 -2.56
N MET A 59 0.11 7.80 -1.48
CA MET A 59 -1.19 7.14 -1.54
C MET A 59 -2.33 8.12 -1.30
N ALA A 60 -3.30 8.14 -2.23
CA ALA A 60 -4.62 8.69 -1.97
C ALA A 60 -5.52 7.60 -1.37
N THR A 61 -6.22 7.93 -0.30
CA THR A 61 -6.98 6.98 0.53
C THR A 61 -8.45 7.35 0.67
N ARG A 62 -8.81 8.61 0.47
CA ARG A 62 -10.15 9.18 0.75
C ARG A 62 -10.53 10.25 -0.26
N SER A 63 -11.71 10.86 -0.13
CA SER A 63 -12.14 11.93 -1.05
C SER A 63 -11.20 13.15 -1.04
N GLN A 64 -10.71 13.53 0.13
CA GLN A 64 -9.98 14.79 0.35
C GLN A 64 -8.56 14.79 -0.23
N ASP A 65 -7.92 13.62 -0.41
CA ASP A 65 -6.52 13.53 -0.82
C ASP A 65 -6.32 13.15 -2.31
N GLN A 66 -7.37 12.73 -3.03
CA GLN A 66 -7.26 12.34 -4.45
C GLN A 66 -6.64 13.44 -5.32
N ASP A 67 -7.14 14.67 -5.20
CA ASP A 67 -6.67 15.79 -6.00
C ASP A 67 -5.33 16.33 -5.50
N LEU A 68 -5.06 16.24 -4.19
CA LEU A 68 -3.78 16.64 -3.60
C LEU A 68 -2.65 15.73 -4.10
N VAL A 69 -2.85 14.41 -4.09
CA VAL A 69 -1.89 13.45 -4.64
C VAL A 69 -1.63 13.69 -6.13
N ALA A 70 -2.68 13.99 -6.91
CA ALA A 70 -2.52 14.33 -8.32
C ALA A 70 -1.71 15.62 -8.53
N GLN A 71 -1.96 16.65 -7.72
CA GLN A 71 -1.21 17.92 -7.74
C GLN A 71 0.27 17.71 -7.38
N VAL A 72 0.56 16.98 -6.30
CA VAL A 72 1.94 16.67 -5.90
C VAL A 72 2.64 15.84 -6.98
N ALA A 73 1.96 14.88 -7.60
CA ALA A 73 2.51 14.10 -8.70
C ALA A 73 2.74 14.92 -9.98
N ALA A 74 1.95 15.95 -10.25
CA ALA A 74 2.20 16.87 -11.36
C ALA A 74 3.47 17.71 -11.12
N ALA A 75 3.74 18.09 -9.88
CA ALA A 75 4.90 18.92 -9.52
C ALA A 75 6.20 18.11 -9.32
N HIS A 76 6.13 16.96 -8.66
CA HIS A 76 7.29 16.16 -8.23
C HIS A 76 7.35 14.77 -8.86
N GLY A 77 6.48 14.46 -9.82
CA GLY A 77 6.35 13.13 -10.40
C GLY A 77 7.61 12.59 -11.06
N LEU A 78 7.80 11.27 -10.97
CA LEU A 78 8.88 10.59 -11.66
C LEU A 78 8.66 10.63 -13.20
N ALA A 79 9.62 11.23 -13.91
CA ALA A 79 9.57 11.38 -15.36
C ALA A 79 9.94 10.06 -16.08
N GLY A 80 8.93 9.21 -16.26
CA GLY A 80 9.07 7.94 -16.98
C GLY A 80 9.86 6.89 -16.20
N ARG A 81 10.36 5.87 -16.91
CA ARG A 81 11.03 4.69 -16.29
C ARG A 81 12.51 4.94 -15.96
N ARG A 82 12.92 6.20 -15.86
CA ARG A 82 14.29 6.59 -15.55
C ARG A 82 14.35 7.04 -14.11
N LEU A 83 15.42 6.66 -13.46
CA LEU A 83 15.64 7.05 -12.08
C LEU A 83 16.03 8.52 -12.00
N PRO A 84 15.75 9.18 -10.86
CA PRO A 84 16.30 10.49 -10.59
C PRO A 84 17.82 10.45 -10.73
N ALA A 85 18.41 11.46 -11.35
CA ALA A 85 19.84 11.67 -11.27
C ALA A 85 20.23 12.01 -9.81
N ASP A 86 21.47 11.73 -9.44
CA ASP A 86 21.98 12.08 -8.11
C ASP A 86 21.79 13.58 -7.87
N GLY A 87 21.16 13.94 -6.75
CA GLY A 87 20.86 15.33 -6.39
C GLY A 87 19.61 15.94 -7.05
N ALA A 88 18.82 15.20 -7.83
CA ALA A 88 17.63 15.73 -8.53
C ALA A 88 16.38 15.98 -7.63
N GLY A 89 16.55 15.93 -6.31
CA GLY A 89 15.48 15.95 -5.31
C GLY A 89 14.63 14.68 -5.33
N CYS A 90 13.79 14.53 -4.29
CA CYS A 90 12.89 13.40 -4.15
C CYS A 90 11.79 13.44 -5.22
N LYS A 91 11.51 12.31 -5.88
CA LYS A 91 10.41 12.17 -6.85
C LYS A 91 9.26 11.37 -6.27
N VAL A 92 8.09 11.47 -6.89
CA VAL A 92 6.91 10.73 -6.44
C VAL A 92 6.31 9.87 -7.53
N VAL A 93 5.71 8.76 -7.11
CA VAL A 93 4.80 7.93 -7.91
C VAL A 93 3.44 7.96 -7.21
N PRO A 94 2.38 8.50 -7.83
CA PRO A 94 1.08 8.55 -7.19
C PRO A 94 0.40 7.17 -7.20
N SER A 95 -0.42 6.92 -6.19
CA SER A 95 -1.37 5.82 -6.14
C SER A 95 -2.74 6.37 -5.82
N PHE A 96 -3.75 5.95 -6.57
CA PHE A 96 -5.12 6.41 -6.40
C PHE A 96 -6.03 5.25 -5.99
N GLY A 97 -6.59 5.33 -4.78
CA GLY A 97 -7.45 4.29 -4.24
C GLY A 97 -8.43 4.84 -3.20
N TRP A 98 -9.30 3.95 -2.75
CA TRP A 98 -10.20 4.20 -1.64
C TRP A 98 -9.96 3.15 -0.56
N HIS A 99 -9.47 3.62 0.57
CA HIS A 99 -9.09 2.78 1.69
C HIS A 99 -10.35 2.24 2.39
N PRO A 100 -10.36 0.97 2.88
CA PRO A 100 -11.52 0.34 3.50
C PRO A 100 -12.12 1.12 4.68
N TRP A 101 -11.31 1.91 5.40
CA TRP A 101 -11.81 2.76 6.49
C TRP A 101 -12.83 3.80 5.99
N PHE A 102 -12.66 4.31 4.77
CA PHE A 102 -13.54 5.33 4.18
C PHE A 102 -14.56 4.74 3.19
N ALA A 103 -14.65 3.41 3.07
CA ALA A 103 -15.55 2.75 2.13
C ALA A 103 -17.04 3.03 2.42
N HIS A 104 -17.39 3.43 3.64
CA HIS A 104 -18.75 3.90 3.98
C HIS A 104 -19.15 5.20 3.25
N GLN A 105 -18.21 5.92 2.65
CA GLN A 105 -18.50 7.13 1.87
C GLN A 105 -18.98 6.80 0.45
N LEU A 106 -18.94 5.53 0.05
CA LEU A 106 -19.31 5.09 -1.28
C LEU A 106 -20.52 4.16 -1.22
N TYR A 107 -21.43 4.27 -2.19
CA TYR A 107 -22.47 3.27 -2.43
C TYR A 107 -22.26 2.62 -3.80
N ASP A 108 -22.60 1.33 -3.89
CA ASP A 108 -22.53 0.61 -5.16
C ASP A 108 -23.75 0.95 -6.01
N ASP A 109 -23.52 1.70 -7.08
CA ASP A 109 -24.49 2.10 -8.10
C ASP A 109 -24.29 1.33 -9.41
N THR A 110 -23.42 0.32 -9.42
CA THR A 110 -23.13 -0.41 -10.64
C THR A 110 -24.31 -1.32 -11.02
N PRO A 111 -24.77 -1.26 -12.29
CA PRO A 111 -25.85 -2.12 -12.73
C PRO A 111 -25.33 -3.56 -12.76
N SER A 112 -25.81 -4.37 -11.82
CA SER A 112 -25.56 -5.80 -11.87
C SER A 112 -26.37 -6.41 -13.02
N SER A 113 -25.72 -7.23 -13.84
CA SER A 113 -26.35 -7.93 -14.96
C SER A 113 -27.26 -9.09 -14.53
N ALA A 114 -27.53 -9.22 -13.23
CA ALA A 114 -28.39 -10.26 -12.66
C ALA A 114 -29.68 -9.62 -12.15
N ASP A 115 -30.82 -10.20 -12.55
CA ASP A 115 -32.17 -9.76 -12.13
C ASP A 115 -32.41 -9.81 -10.60
N ASP A 116 -31.49 -10.44 -9.84
CA ASP A 116 -31.53 -10.59 -8.37
C ASP A 116 -30.61 -9.62 -7.60
N ALA A 117 -30.08 -8.57 -8.25
CA ALA A 117 -29.19 -7.65 -7.59
C ALA A 117 -29.90 -6.78 -6.54
N ALA A 118 -29.31 -6.69 -5.35
CA ALA A 118 -29.80 -5.77 -4.33
C ALA A 118 -29.79 -4.33 -4.88
N PRO A 119 -30.85 -3.54 -4.62
CA PRO A 119 -30.88 -2.15 -5.03
C PRO A 119 -29.73 -1.36 -4.37
N PRO A 120 -29.30 -0.23 -4.97
CA PRO A 120 -28.31 0.65 -4.36
C PRO A 120 -28.72 1.03 -2.93
N THR A 121 -27.76 1.03 -2.02
CA THR A 121 -28.01 1.35 -0.60
C THR A 121 -28.34 2.83 -0.39
N TYR A 122 -28.04 3.69 -1.35
CA TYR A 122 -28.42 5.10 -1.39
C TYR A 122 -29.31 5.35 -2.61
N SER A 123 -30.58 5.73 -2.40
CA SER A 123 -31.52 6.08 -3.46
C SER A 123 -32.55 7.08 -2.92
N PRO A 124 -32.33 8.40 -3.09
CA PRO A 124 -33.33 9.41 -2.76
C PRO A 124 -34.62 9.20 -3.58
N ALA A 125 -35.78 9.41 -2.95
CA ALA A 125 -37.07 9.28 -3.62
C ALA A 125 -37.36 10.44 -4.60
N ASP A 126 -36.80 11.61 -4.29
CA ASP A 126 -36.86 12.84 -5.09
C ASP A 126 -35.63 13.73 -4.78
N ASP A 127 -35.53 14.86 -5.46
CA ASP A 127 -34.42 15.82 -5.31
C ASP A 127 -34.55 16.74 -4.08
N THR A 128 -35.38 16.38 -3.09
CA THR A 128 -35.52 17.18 -1.87
C THR A 128 -34.43 16.83 -0.83
N PRO A 129 -33.99 17.81 -0.01
CA PRO A 129 -33.05 17.55 1.08
C PRO A 129 -33.55 16.50 2.08
N ALA A 130 -34.87 16.45 2.31
CA ALA A 130 -35.47 15.47 3.22
C ALA A 130 -35.33 14.03 2.69
N ALA A 131 -35.59 13.81 1.40
CA ALA A 131 -35.40 12.50 0.78
C ALA A 131 -33.92 12.08 0.78
N ALA A 132 -33.01 13.03 0.55
CA ALA A 132 -31.57 12.78 0.61
C ALA A 132 -31.10 12.34 2.02
N ILE A 133 -31.60 12.96 3.09
CA ILE A 133 -31.30 12.58 4.47
C ILE A 133 -31.79 11.16 4.76
N VAL A 134 -33.03 10.83 4.36
CA VAL A 134 -33.58 9.48 4.55
C VAL A 134 -32.75 8.43 3.81
N ALA A 135 -32.36 8.70 2.56
CA ALA A 135 -31.51 7.81 1.77
C ALA A 135 -30.09 7.67 2.37
N LYS A 136 -29.51 8.76 2.86
CA LYS A 136 -28.21 8.77 3.54
C LYS A 136 -28.22 7.89 4.78
N HIS A 137 -29.25 8.02 5.61
CA HIS A 137 -29.45 7.19 6.80
C HIS A 137 -29.63 5.72 6.44
N ALA A 138 -30.42 5.42 5.41
CA ALA A 138 -30.61 4.05 4.91
C ALA A 138 -29.28 3.42 4.45
N HIS A 139 -28.47 4.18 3.72
CA HIS A 139 -27.14 3.76 3.28
C HIS A 139 -26.25 3.40 4.48
N TYR A 140 -26.08 4.31 5.44
CA TYR A 140 -25.22 4.07 6.59
C TYR A 140 -25.71 2.91 7.46
N ARG A 141 -27.03 2.74 7.62
CA ARG A 141 -27.57 1.58 8.33
C ARG A 141 -27.31 0.25 7.60
N ALA A 142 -27.25 0.26 6.27
CA ALA A 142 -26.94 -0.92 5.48
C ALA A 142 -25.45 -1.30 5.49
N VAL A 143 -24.54 -0.31 5.49
CA VAL A 143 -23.11 -0.57 5.32
C VAL A 143 -22.31 -0.62 6.61
N LEU A 144 -22.85 -0.16 7.75
CA LEU A 144 -22.16 -0.13 9.04
C LEU A 144 -22.49 -1.32 9.95
N GLN A 145 -21.52 -1.72 10.77
CA GLN A 145 -21.65 -2.77 11.78
C GLN A 145 -21.05 -2.34 13.13
N PRO A 146 -21.76 -2.52 14.27
CA PRO A 146 -23.18 -2.94 14.35
C PRO A 146 -24.10 -1.95 13.64
N VAL A 147 -25.32 -2.38 13.29
CA VAL A 147 -26.29 -1.49 12.63
C VAL A 147 -26.61 -0.32 13.58
N PRO A 148 -26.41 0.94 13.15
CA PRO A 148 -26.79 2.11 13.94
C PRO A 148 -28.26 2.07 14.37
N PRO A 149 -28.56 2.26 15.67
CA PRO A 149 -29.93 2.29 16.18
C PRO A 149 -30.71 3.51 15.68
N ALA A 150 -32.00 3.56 15.99
CA ALA A 150 -32.90 4.62 15.55
C ALA A 150 -32.57 6.00 16.15
N ASP A 151 -31.89 6.05 17.29
CA ASP A 151 -31.46 7.28 17.98
C ASP A 151 -30.06 7.76 17.55
N ALA A 152 -29.40 7.07 16.61
CA ALA A 152 -28.07 7.44 16.11
C ALA A 152 -28.10 8.51 14.99
N ASP A 153 -29.24 9.13 14.73
CA ASP A 153 -29.43 10.08 13.62
C ASP A 153 -28.41 11.22 13.63
N ALA A 154 -28.10 11.80 14.80
CA ALA A 154 -27.09 12.85 14.92
C ALA A 154 -25.68 12.39 14.49
N PHE A 155 -25.34 11.12 14.71
CA PHE A 155 -24.09 10.55 14.21
C PHE A 155 -24.15 10.37 12.68
N LEU A 156 -25.26 9.83 12.15
CA LEU A 156 -25.42 9.62 10.71
C LEU A 156 -25.43 10.94 9.92
N ASP A 157 -26.02 12.00 10.48
CA ASP A 157 -26.03 13.34 9.91
C ASP A 157 -24.62 13.93 9.80
N SER A 158 -23.72 13.57 10.73
CA SER A 158 -22.34 14.05 10.75
C SER A 158 -21.42 13.38 9.72
N LEU A 159 -21.82 12.22 9.18
CA LEU A 159 -21.08 11.54 8.13
C LEU A 159 -21.25 12.29 6.79
N PRO A 160 -20.32 12.16 5.84
CA PRO A 160 -20.45 12.81 4.53
C PRO A 160 -21.63 12.26 3.72
N ASP A 161 -21.97 12.90 2.62
CA ASP A 161 -22.98 12.34 1.70
C ASP A 161 -22.36 11.19 0.88
N PRO A 162 -23.06 10.04 0.73
CA PRO A 162 -22.53 8.91 -0.04
C PRO A 162 -22.33 9.27 -1.52
N ALA A 163 -21.15 8.96 -2.06
CA ALA A 163 -20.82 9.16 -3.47
C ALA A 163 -20.94 7.83 -4.26
N PRO A 164 -21.32 7.90 -5.55
CA PRO A 164 -21.43 6.70 -6.37
C PRO A 164 -20.05 6.07 -6.64
N LEU A 165 -19.95 4.76 -6.42
CA LEU A 165 -18.73 3.98 -6.69
C LEU A 165 -18.31 4.10 -8.16
N SER A 166 -19.26 4.12 -9.09
CA SER A 166 -19.00 4.26 -10.52
C SER A 166 -18.27 5.58 -10.85
N ALA A 167 -18.65 6.69 -10.20
CA ALA A 167 -18.02 7.99 -10.41
C ALA A 167 -16.59 8.01 -9.86
N PHE A 168 -16.35 7.41 -8.69
CA PHE A 168 -14.99 7.23 -8.17
C PHE A 168 -14.13 6.45 -9.17
N ILE A 169 -14.59 5.28 -9.63
CA ILE A 169 -13.85 4.44 -10.60
C ILE A 169 -13.56 5.19 -11.90
N ALA A 170 -14.50 5.98 -12.41
CA ALA A 170 -14.31 6.81 -13.59
C ALA A 170 -13.24 7.89 -13.37
N SER A 171 -13.27 8.58 -12.22
CA SER A 171 -12.27 9.59 -11.87
C SER A 171 -10.87 8.99 -11.72
N THR A 172 -10.76 7.82 -11.09
CA THR A 172 -9.49 7.10 -10.92
C THR A 172 -8.94 6.66 -12.26
N ARG A 173 -9.77 6.17 -13.19
CA ARG A 173 -9.34 5.86 -14.56
C ARG A 173 -8.73 7.08 -15.26
N ALA A 174 -9.36 8.25 -15.14
CA ALA A 174 -8.84 9.49 -15.71
C ALA A 174 -7.47 9.87 -15.13
N ARG A 175 -7.28 9.76 -13.82
CA ARG A 175 -5.98 9.98 -13.16
C ARG A 175 -4.92 8.99 -13.62
N LEU A 176 -5.26 7.71 -13.76
CA LEU A 176 -4.35 6.68 -14.28
C LEU A 176 -3.91 6.95 -15.72
N ALA A 177 -4.76 7.58 -16.53
CA ALA A 177 -4.40 8.00 -17.88
C ALA A 177 -3.44 9.21 -17.86
N ALA A 178 -3.66 10.16 -16.94
CA ALA A 178 -2.80 11.34 -16.76
C ALA A 178 -1.43 11.01 -16.15
N HIS A 179 -1.33 9.95 -15.34
CA HIS A 179 -0.12 9.56 -14.63
C HIS A 179 0.29 8.12 -15.01
N PRO A 180 1.14 7.92 -16.04
CA PRO A 180 1.42 6.59 -16.59
C PRO A 180 2.10 5.59 -15.66
N LEU A 181 2.70 6.04 -14.56
CA LEU A 181 3.31 5.18 -13.54
C LEU A 181 2.40 4.96 -12.33
N ALA A 182 1.22 5.57 -12.31
CA ALA A 182 0.35 5.53 -11.15
C ALA A 182 -0.12 4.11 -10.82
N LEU A 183 -0.27 3.86 -9.53
CA LEU A 183 -0.83 2.62 -8.99
C LEU A 183 -2.33 2.81 -8.70
N VAL A 184 -3.00 1.70 -8.42
CA VAL A 184 -4.33 1.73 -7.79
C VAL A 184 -4.19 1.29 -6.33
N GLY A 185 -4.73 2.09 -5.42
CA GLY A 185 -4.56 1.91 -3.98
C GLY A 185 -4.27 3.23 -3.28
N GLU A 186 -4.35 3.31 -1.97
CA GLU A 186 -4.49 2.20 -1.04
C GLU A 186 -5.93 1.65 -1.01
N MET A 187 -6.07 0.33 -1.17
CA MET A 187 -7.37 -0.36 -1.13
C MET A 187 -7.21 -1.69 -0.41
N GLY A 188 -8.28 -2.26 0.14
CA GLY A 188 -8.13 -3.52 0.85
C GLY A 188 -9.30 -3.87 1.75
N LEU A 189 -9.02 -4.65 2.79
CA LEU A 189 -9.97 -5.04 3.83
C LEU A 189 -9.40 -4.77 5.22
N ASP A 190 -10.22 -4.18 6.09
CA ASP A 190 -9.87 -3.85 7.45
C ASP A 190 -11.02 -4.18 8.40
N LYS A 191 -10.82 -5.17 9.28
CA LYS A 191 -11.83 -5.53 10.30
C LYS A 191 -11.69 -4.72 11.59
N ALA A 192 -10.56 -4.05 11.81
CA ALA A 192 -10.26 -3.34 13.05
C ALA A 192 -10.79 -1.89 13.02
N SER A 193 -10.66 -1.23 11.86
CA SER A 193 -10.95 0.19 11.66
C SER A 193 -12.36 0.60 12.08
N ARG A 194 -12.43 1.59 12.96
CA ARG A 194 -13.67 2.19 13.49
C ARG A 194 -13.82 3.62 13.00
N ILE A 195 -15.03 4.01 12.65
CA ILE A 195 -15.30 5.36 12.14
C ILE A 195 -15.13 6.38 13.29
N PRO A 196 -14.41 7.50 13.10
CA PRO A 196 -14.31 8.53 14.12
C PRO A 196 -15.67 9.17 14.45
N GLU A 197 -15.84 9.59 15.68
CA GLU A 197 -16.97 10.44 16.09
C GLU A 197 -16.89 11.82 15.41
N PRO A 198 -18.02 12.54 15.28
CA PRO A 198 -18.01 13.93 14.87
C PRO A 198 -17.06 14.78 15.73
N ALA A 199 -16.43 15.77 15.11
CA ALA A 199 -15.60 16.73 15.83
C ALA A 199 -16.46 17.46 16.88
N SER A 200 -15.99 17.52 18.12
CA SER A 200 -16.67 18.28 19.16
C SER A 200 -16.34 19.77 18.98
N PRO A 201 -17.31 20.70 19.06
CA PRO A 201 -17.01 22.13 19.09
C PRO A 201 -16.13 22.53 20.28
N SER A 202 -16.03 21.68 21.31
CA SER A 202 -15.17 21.88 22.49
C SER A 202 -13.82 21.16 22.40
N SER A 203 -13.49 20.45 21.31
CA SER A 203 -12.17 19.84 21.15
C SER A 203 -11.15 20.92 20.76
N THR A 204 -10.78 21.73 21.74
CA THR A 204 -9.62 22.65 21.71
C THR A 204 -8.36 21.96 22.21
N THR A 205 -8.16 20.66 21.91
CA THR A 205 -6.99 19.92 22.38
C THR A 205 -6.09 19.50 21.24
N ALA A 206 -4.86 20.01 21.35
CA ALA A 206 -3.68 19.84 20.53
C ALA A 206 -3.80 20.48 19.15
N ALA A 207 -2.84 21.36 18.84
CA ALA A 207 -2.68 22.00 17.54
C ALA A 207 -3.13 21.06 16.42
N VAL A 208 -4.16 21.43 15.67
CA VAL A 208 -4.27 20.94 14.30
C VAL A 208 -2.91 21.28 13.71
N GLU A 209 -2.04 20.28 13.53
CA GLU A 209 -0.72 20.53 12.93
C GLU A 209 -0.99 21.34 11.67
N GLU A 210 -0.42 22.54 11.62
CA GLU A 210 -0.73 23.50 10.57
C GLU A 210 -0.47 22.83 9.22
N GLY A 211 -1.51 22.70 8.39
CA GLY A 211 -1.43 22.00 7.10
C GLY A 211 -1.84 20.52 7.08
N LEU A 212 -2.48 19.98 8.12
CA LEU A 212 -3.16 18.68 8.04
C LEU A 212 -4.31 18.69 7.03
N THR A 213 -4.35 17.68 6.17
CA THR A 213 -5.43 17.47 5.21
C THR A 213 -6.67 16.92 5.92
N PRO A 214 -7.85 17.55 5.75
CA PRO A 214 -9.07 17.12 6.41
C PRO A 214 -9.44 15.66 6.16
N GLY A 215 -10.19 15.09 7.10
CA GLY A 215 -10.78 13.75 6.95
C GLY A 215 -9.89 12.62 7.46
N SER A 216 -8.73 12.94 8.06
CA SER A 216 -7.96 11.98 8.86
C SER A 216 -8.66 11.73 10.20
N ARG A 217 -8.04 10.95 11.11
CA ARG A 217 -8.61 10.74 12.44
C ARG A 217 -8.70 12.02 13.25
N GLU A 218 -7.75 12.96 13.08
CA GLU A 218 -7.71 14.25 13.81
C GLU A 218 -7.86 14.06 15.34
N ASP A 219 -7.25 13.01 15.89
CA ASP A 219 -7.36 12.58 17.29
C ASP A 219 -8.79 12.37 17.84
N ARG A 220 -9.78 12.30 16.94
CA ARG A 220 -11.18 12.06 17.30
C ARG A 220 -11.34 10.70 17.95
N ARG A 221 -12.28 10.65 18.90
CA ARG A 221 -12.72 9.41 19.53
C ARG A 221 -13.29 8.48 18.47
N LEU A 222 -13.10 7.18 18.64
CA LEU A 222 -13.60 6.18 17.69
C LEU A 222 -15.00 5.74 18.12
N SER A 223 -15.95 5.84 17.20
CA SER A 223 -17.30 5.31 17.38
C SER A 223 -17.27 3.76 17.46
N PRO A 224 -18.38 3.10 17.85
CA PRO A 224 -18.45 1.64 17.81
C PRO A 224 -18.56 1.08 16.39
N TYR A 225 -18.84 1.92 15.39
CA TYR A 225 -19.19 1.49 14.04
C TYR A 225 -17.96 1.23 13.18
N ARG A 226 -18.07 0.18 12.36
CA ARG A 226 -17.11 -0.19 11.32
C ARG A 226 -17.84 -0.38 10.00
N VAL A 227 -17.12 -0.30 8.90
CA VAL A 227 -17.68 -0.67 7.59
C VAL A 227 -17.82 -2.18 7.53
N SER A 228 -18.98 -2.68 7.11
CA SER A 228 -19.24 -4.11 6.94
C SER A 228 -18.27 -4.72 5.92
N LEU A 229 -17.83 -5.96 6.20
CA LEU A 229 -16.86 -6.64 5.34
C LEU A 229 -17.43 -6.92 3.93
N SER A 230 -18.74 -7.11 3.81
CA SER A 230 -19.43 -7.25 2.52
C SER A 230 -19.28 -5.98 1.68
N HIS A 231 -19.49 -4.80 2.27
CA HIS A 231 -19.37 -3.53 1.57
C HIS A 231 -17.91 -3.22 1.19
N GLN A 232 -16.96 -3.45 2.10
CA GLN A 232 -15.53 -3.31 1.78
C GLN A 232 -15.12 -4.21 0.61
N ARG A 233 -15.62 -5.44 0.53
CA ARG A 233 -15.34 -6.37 -0.58
C ARG A 233 -15.91 -5.88 -1.91
N ALA A 234 -17.08 -5.25 -1.94
CA ALA A 234 -17.65 -4.68 -3.16
C ALA A 234 -16.76 -3.54 -3.70
N VAL A 235 -16.37 -2.61 -2.83
CA VAL A 235 -15.47 -1.50 -3.17
C VAL A 235 -14.09 -2.01 -3.62
N LEU A 236 -13.52 -3.00 -2.93
CA LEU A 236 -12.26 -3.64 -3.32
C LEU A 236 -12.35 -4.30 -4.71
N ALA A 237 -13.43 -5.04 -4.98
CA ALA A 237 -13.60 -5.75 -6.25
C ALA A 237 -13.66 -4.79 -7.45
N ALA A 238 -14.33 -3.64 -7.31
CA ALA A 238 -14.38 -2.61 -8.35
C ALA A 238 -12.99 -2.02 -8.64
N GLN A 239 -12.20 -1.74 -7.60
CA GLN A 239 -10.85 -1.21 -7.74
C GLN A 239 -9.85 -2.24 -8.33
N LEU A 240 -9.93 -3.51 -7.91
CA LEU A 240 -9.13 -4.60 -8.51
C LEU A 240 -9.45 -4.79 -10.00
N THR A 241 -10.74 -4.71 -10.35
CA THR A 241 -11.19 -4.79 -11.76
C THR A 241 -10.62 -3.63 -12.58
N LEU A 242 -10.63 -2.42 -12.04
CA LEU A 242 -10.00 -1.26 -12.68
C LEU A 242 -8.49 -1.50 -12.88
N ALA A 243 -7.78 -1.93 -11.83
CA ALA A 243 -6.34 -2.15 -11.88
C ALA A 243 -5.93 -3.23 -12.89
N GLY A 244 -6.68 -4.34 -12.97
CA GLY A 244 -6.45 -5.38 -13.99
C GLY A 244 -6.68 -4.89 -15.41
N ARG A 245 -7.77 -4.14 -15.65
CA ARG A 245 -8.08 -3.57 -16.97
C ARG A 245 -7.02 -2.57 -17.43
N GLU A 246 -6.57 -1.71 -16.52
CA GLU A 246 -5.53 -0.69 -16.78
C GLU A 246 -4.10 -1.21 -16.60
N ARG A 247 -3.94 -2.50 -16.29
CA ARG A 247 -2.65 -3.18 -16.07
C ARG A 247 -1.76 -2.44 -15.05
N ARG A 248 -2.37 -1.88 -14.01
CA ARG A 248 -1.68 -1.14 -12.94
C ARG A 248 -1.26 -2.05 -11.80
N ALA A 249 -0.12 -1.71 -11.19
CA ALA A 249 0.27 -2.28 -9.91
C ALA A 249 -0.71 -1.80 -8.83
N VAL A 250 -0.85 -2.58 -7.76
CA VAL A 250 -1.73 -2.24 -6.64
C VAL A 250 -1.01 -2.24 -5.31
N SER A 251 -1.46 -1.35 -4.41
CA SER A 251 -1.13 -1.35 -2.99
C SER A 251 -2.33 -1.87 -2.20
N LEU A 252 -2.16 -2.97 -1.48
CA LEU A 252 -3.22 -3.67 -0.75
C LEU A 252 -3.07 -3.58 0.75
N HIS A 253 -4.10 -3.02 1.40
CA HIS A 253 -4.27 -2.99 2.84
C HIS A 253 -4.94 -4.26 3.37
N GLY A 254 -4.44 -4.77 4.49
CA GLY A 254 -4.96 -6.00 5.09
C GLY A 254 -4.77 -6.04 6.59
N VAL A 255 -5.79 -5.64 7.36
CA VAL A 255 -5.75 -5.66 8.83
C VAL A 255 -6.81 -6.59 9.39
N GLN A 256 -6.35 -7.62 10.13
CA GLN A 256 -7.18 -8.69 10.70
C GLN A 256 -8.08 -9.40 9.67
N ALA A 257 -7.73 -9.30 8.38
CA ALA A 257 -8.53 -9.76 7.26
C ALA A 257 -7.74 -10.60 6.25
N HIS A 258 -6.50 -11.01 6.56
CA HIS A 258 -5.56 -11.56 5.56
C HIS A 258 -6.09 -12.73 4.74
N GLY A 259 -6.73 -13.73 5.39
CA GLY A 259 -7.35 -14.85 4.67
C GLY A 259 -8.50 -14.42 3.77
N VAL A 260 -9.39 -13.55 4.26
CA VAL A 260 -10.52 -13.04 3.48
C VAL A 260 -10.04 -12.15 2.33
N LEU A 261 -8.97 -11.38 2.54
CA LEU A 261 -8.33 -10.58 1.51
C LEU A 261 -7.77 -11.49 0.42
N HIS A 262 -6.98 -12.50 0.78
CA HIS A 262 -6.45 -13.47 -0.17
C HIS A 262 -7.58 -14.16 -0.98
N ASP A 263 -8.66 -14.59 -0.32
CA ASP A 263 -9.82 -15.17 -0.98
C ASP A 263 -10.54 -14.19 -1.93
N ALA A 264 -10.60 -12.90 -1.57
CA ALA A 264 -11.22 -11.88 -2.41
C ALA A 264 -10.39 -11.61 -3.66
N VAL A 265 -9.07 -11.46 -3.51
CA VAL A 265 -8.18 -11.18 -4.65
C VAL A 265 -8.00 -12.42 -5.53
N SER A 266 -7.95 -13.62 -4.95
CA SER A 266 -7.78 -14.86 -5.73
C SER A 266 -8.93 -15.17 -6.68
N ARG A 267 -10.15 -14.74 -6.34
CA ARG A 267 -11.29 -14.81 -7.27
C ARG A 267 -11.07 -14.04 -8.56
N CYS A 268 -10.27 -12.96 -8.55
CA CYS A 268 -9.98 -12.17 -9.74
C CYS A 268 -9.09 -12.90 -10.77
N TRP A 269 -8.35 -13.93 -10.35
CA TRP A 269 -7.50 -14.71 -11.23
C TRP A 269 -7.91 -16.19 -11.35
N ALA A 270 -9.15 -16.52 -10.98
CA ALA A 270 -9.70 -17.85 -11.17
C ALA A 270 -9.64 -18.25 -12.66
N GLY A 271 -9.01 -19.37 -12.98
CA GLY A 271 -8.78 -19.84 -14.35
C GLY A 271 -7.56 -19.20 -15.04
N TRP A 272 -6.77 -18.41 -14.31
CA TRP A 272 -5.51 -17.81 -14.77
C TRP A 272 -4.31 -18.32 -13.98
N GLU A 273 -4.50 -19.33 -13.14
CA GLU A 273 -3.45 -19.91 -12.31
C GLU A 273 -2.31 -20.51 -13.17
N LEU A 274 -1.08 -20.36 -12.69
CA LEU A 274 0.08 -20.92 -13.36
C LEU A 274 0.18 -22.44 -13.11
N PRO A 275 0.54 -23.23 -14.14
CA PRO A 275 0.57 -24.69 -14.02
C PRO A 275 1.62 -25.16 -13.02
N SER A 276 1.26 -26.19 -12.26
CA SER A 276 2.11 -26.86 -11.27
C SER A 276 3.32 -27.55 -11.91
N ARG A 277 4.32 -27.90 -11.10
CA ARG A 277 5.51 -28.65 -11.59
C ARG A 277 5.13 -29.98 -12.24
N ARG A 278 4.11 -30.67 -11.70
CA ARG A 278 3.61 -31.95 -12.22
C ARG A 278 2.92 -31.78 -13.56
N GLU A 279 2.07 -30.76 -13.69
CA GLU A 279 1.37 -30.45 -14.95
C GLU A 279 2.36 -30.03 -16.04
N ARG A 280 3.40 -29.24 -15.71
CA ARG A 280 4.44 -28.89 -16.69
C ARG A 280 5.22 -30.12 -17.19
N ARG A 281 5.56 -31.05 -16.30
CA ARG A 281 6.23 -32.31 -16.68
C ARG A 281 5.36 -33.19 -17.60
N LEU A 282 4.04 -33.14 -17.43
CA LEU A 282 3.09 -33.85 -18.28
C LEU A 282 2.88 -33.16 -19.64
N VAL A 283 2.95 -31.83 -19.68
CA VAL A 283 2.74 -31.02 -20.90
C VAL A 283 4.03 -30.85 -21.72
N ALA A 284 5.21 -30.97 -21.10
CA ALA A 284 6.51 -30.90 -21.78
C ALA A 284 7.51 -31.92 -21.19
N PRO A 285 7.49 -33.20 -21.65
CA PRO A 285 8.33 -34.27 -21.09
C PRO A 285 9.85 -34.09 -21.31
N HIS A 286 10.28 -33.23 -22.25
CA HIS A 286 11.68 -33.12 -22.70
C HIS A 286 12.33 -31.74 -22.46
N ALA A 287 11.74 -30.88 -21.61
CA ALA A 287 12.29 -29.54 -21.36
C ALA A 287 13.50 -29.52 -20.40
N GLU A 288 13.93 -30.65 -19.83
CA GLU A 288 15.08 -30.76 -18.91
C GLU A 288 16.11 -31.82 -19.31
N GLU A 289 16.36 -32.03 -20.61
CA GLU A 289 17.53 -32.79 -21.07
C GLU A 289 18.63 -31.87 -21.60
N PHE A 290 19.34 -31.20 -20.67
CA PHE A 290 20.73 -30.79 -20.88
C PHE A 290 21.55 -31.22 -19.66
N PRO A 291 22.25 -32.38 -19.73
CA PRO A 291 23.21 -32.77 -18.72
C PRO A 291 24.60 -32.24 -19.11
N GLY A 292 25.10 -31.24 -18.37
CA GLY A 292 26.53 -30.95 -18.23
C GLY A 292 27.08 -29.75 -19.01
N SER A 293 27.37 -28.65 -18.30
CA SER A 293 28.59 -27.87 -18.48
C SER A 293 28.87 -27.04 -17.23
N SER A 294 30.14 -27.07 -16.82
CA SER A 294 30.79 -26.43 -15.68
C SER A 294 30.77 -24.89 -15.72
N GLU A 295 31.18 -24.32 -14.59
CA GLU A 295 31.60 -22.95 -14.25
C GLU A 295 31.88 -21.96 -15.41
N ASP A 296 31.44 -20.72 -15.16
CA ASP A 296 31.81 -19.42 -15.74
C ASP A 296 31.20 -18.94 -17.09
N GLU A 297 30.91 -17.62 -17.06
CA GLU A 297 30.53 -16.67 -18.12
C GLU A 297 29.04 -16.34 -18.42
N GLU A 298 28.70 -15.10 -18.01
CA GLU A 298 27.93 -14.04 -18.69
C GLU A 298 26.75 -14.36 -19.63
N GLY A 299 25.63 -13.69 -19.33
CA GLY A 299 24.79 -13.06 -20.36
C GLY A 299 23.87 -13.97 -21.17
N GLY A 300 22.78 -14.46 -20.57
CA GLY A 300 21.69 -15.09 -21.32
C GLY A 300 20.35 -15.00 -20.60
N GLU A 301 19.37 -14.34 -21.23
CA GLU A 301 17.98 -14.28 -20.72
C GLU A 301 17.41 -15.69 -20.52
N PRO A 302 16.63 -15.93 -19.44
CA PRO A 302 15.96 -17.21 -19.26
C PRO A 302 14.90 -17.45 -20.35
N PRO A 303 14.69 -18.70 -20.77
CA PRO A 303 13.88 -19.02 -21.95
C PRO A 303 12.41 -18.65 -21.73
N ARG A 304 11.85 -17.88 -22.67
CA ARG A 304 10.43 -17.59 -22.76
C ARG A 304 9.66 -18.89 -22.98
N VAL A 305 9.05 -19.41 -21.92
CA VAL A 305 8.04 -20.48 -22.03
C VAL A 305 6.82 -19.90 -22.73
N THR A 306 6.69 -20.22 -24.02
CA THR A 306 5.58 -19.89 -24.89
C THR A 306 4.40 -20.83 -24.64
N THR A 307 3.66 -20.60 -23.55
CA THR A 307 2.27 -21.13 -23.45
C THR A 307 1.32 -20.13 -24.09
N GLY A 308 0.90 -20.44 -25.33
CA GLY A 308 -0.41 -20.11 -25.91
C GLY A 308 -0.91 -18.67 -25.81
N GLY A 309 -0.73 -17.90 -26.89
CA GLY A 309 -1.46 -16.67 -27.18
C GLY A 309 -1.00 -15.45 -26.38
N SER A 310 -0.59 -14.40 -27.09
CA SER A 310 -0.57 -13.06 -26.51
C SER A 310 -1.99 -12.76 -25.99
N ARG A 311 -2.21 -12.89 -24.69
CA ARG A 311 -3.44 -12.45 -24.00
C ARG A 311 -3.41 -10.91 -24.01
N SER A 312 -3.62 -10.32 -25.18
CA SER A 312 -3.59 -8.88 -25.44
C SER A 312 -4.80 -8.13 -24.86
N GLY A 313 -5.77 -8.85 -24.30
CA GLY A 313 -6.94 -8.29 -23.64
C GLY A 313 -6.67 -7.72 -22.23
N PRO A 314 -7.67 -7.05 -21.64
CA PRO A 314 -7.62 -6.61 -20.25
C PRO A 314 -7.45 -7.80 -19.30
N LEU A 315 -6.62 -7.65 -18.28
CA LEU A 315 -6.45 -8.69 -17.27
C LEU A 315 -7.61 -8.62 -16.27
N PRO A 316 -8.13 -9.77 -15.79
CA PRO A 316 -9.15 -9.77 -14.74
C PRO A 316 -8.56 -9.50 -13.34
N TYR A 317 -7.22 -9.50 -13.22
CA TYR A 317 -6.47 -9.26 -11.99
C TYR A 317 -5.33 -8.26 -12.21
N PRO A 318 -4.87 -7.55 -11.16
CA PRO A 318 -3.71 -6.68 -11.26
C PRO A 318 -2.42 -7.50 -11.49
N PRO A 319 -1.56 -7.11 -12.44
CA PRO A 319 -0.34 -7.86 -12.75
C PRO A 319 0.70 -7.86 -11.63
N ARG A 320 0.68 -6.85 -10.75
CA ARG A 320 1.62 -6.66 -9.64
C ARG A 320 0.90 -6.18 -8.40
N ILE A 321 1.23 -6.77 -7.26
CA ILE A 321 0.54 -6.54 -5.99
C ILE A 321 1.59 -6.29 -4.91
N CYS A 322 1.48 -5.19 -4.19
CA CYS A 322 2.20 -4.96 -2.95
C CYS A 322 1.24 -5.14 -1.78
N LEU A 323 1.55 -6.07 -0.88
CA LEU A 323 0.89 -6.18 0.42
C LEU A 323 1.53 -5.13 1.33
N HIS A 324 0.84 -4.03 1.53
CA HIS A 324 1.31 -2.90 2.32
C HIS A 324 1.33 -3.22 3.82
N SER A 325 2.36 -2.76 4.54
CA SER A 325 2.56 -2.91 5.98
C SER A 325 2.23 -4.33 6.43
N PHE A 326 2.77 -5.33 5.71
CA PHE A 326 2.28 -6.71 5.81
C PHE A 326 2.45 -7.25 7.24
N SER A 327 1.32 -7.51 7.90
CA SER A 327 1.25 -7.92 9.31
C SER A 327 0.76 -9.36 9.51
N GLY A 328 0.62 -10.11 8.42
CA GLY A 328 0.24 -11.52 8.42
C GLY A 328 1.39 -12.44 8.87
N SER A 329 1.11 -13.75 8.98
CA SER A 329 2.14 -14.75 9.28
C SER A 329 2.99 -15.08 8.04
N ALA A 330 4.17 -15.68 8.26
CA ALA A 330 4.98 -16.25 7.18
C ALA A 330 4.22 -17.29 6.35
N GLU A 331 3.34 -18.08 6.98
CA GLU A 331 2.46 -19.02 6.28
C GLU A 331 1.46 -18.31 5.36
N THR A 332 0.88 -17.20 5.83
CA THR A 332 0.00 -16.37 5.00
C THR A 332 0.77 -15.79 3.82
N LEU A 333 1.99 -15.30 4.05
CA LEU A 333 2.86 -14.81 2.98
C LEU A 333 3.16 -15.91 1.95
N ALA A 334 3.42 -17.15 2.40
CA ALA A 334 3.70 -18.27 1.51
C ALA A 334 2.53 -18.59 0.55
N GLN A 335 1.28 -18.34 0.95
CA GLN A 335 0.11 -18.47 0.08
C GLN A 335 0.14 -17.43 -1.05
N TRP A 336 0.46 -16.18 -0.73
CA TRP A 336 0.62 -15.11 -1.72
C TRP A 336 1.80 -15.32 -2.67
N MET A 337 2.88 -15.93 -2.18
CA MET A 337 4.07 -16.24 -2.96
C MET A 337 3.98 -17.60 -3.68
N ALA A 338 2.83 -18.29 -3.60
CA ALA A 338 2.65 -19.59 -4.21
C ALA A 338 2.78 -19.50 -5.74
N ARG A 339 3.44 -20.49 -6.35
CA ARG A 339 3.71 -20.53 -7.80
C ARG A 339 2.45 -20.43 -8.67
N GLY A 340 1.29 -20.87 -8.15
CA GLY A 340 0.02 -20.80 -8.87
C GLY A 340 -0.52 -19.38 -9.01
N VAL A 341 -0.08 -18.44 -8.18
CA VAL A 341 -0.49 -17.04 -8.24
C VAL A 341 0.08 -16.40 -9.51
N PRO A 342 -0.77 -15.89 -10.42
CA PRO A 342 -0.30 -15.33 -11.69
C PRO A 342 0.15 -13.86 -11.60
N ALA A 343 -0.14 -13.18 -10.48
CA ALA A 343 0.35 -11.84 -10.21
C ALA A 343 1.76 -11.87 -9.58
N ARG A 344 2.57 -10.86 -9.87
CA ARG A 344 3.85 -10.65 -9.17
C ARG A 344 3.57 -10.00 -7.81
N VAL A 345 3.58 -10.78 -6.74
CA VAL A 345 3.30 -10.30 -5.38
C VAL A 345 4.60 -9.88 -4.67
N TYR A 346 4.52 -8.78 -3.94
CA TYR A 346 5.53 -8.18 -3.07
C TYR A 346 4.93 -7.97 -1.68
N ALA A 347 5.79 -7.91 -0.66
CA ALA A 347 5.42 -7.46 0.67
C ALA A 347 6.30 -6.27 1.05
N SER A 348 5.68 -5.17 1.43
CA SER A 348 6.37 -4.04 2.06
C SER A 348 6.16 -4.06 3.57
N LEU A 349 7.12 -3.46 4.27
CA LEU A 349 7.20 -3.43 5.73
C LEU A 349 7.62 -2.03 6.16
N SER A 350 7.04 -1.53 7.25
CA SER A 350 7.32 -0.22 7.83
C SER A 350 7.75 -0.33 9.30
N ALA A 351 8.72 0.49 9.71
CA ALA A 351 9.16 0.48 11.11
C ALA A 351 8.02 0.89 12.06
N ALA A 352 7.20 1.86 11.63
CA ALA A 352 6.08 2.38 12.38
C ALA A 352 4.99 1.33 12.67
N VAL A 353 4.66 0.46 11.70
CA VAL A 353 3.65 -0.57 11.90
C VAL A 353 4.26 -1.87 12.43
N ASN A 354 5.25 -2.40 11.71
CA ASN A 354 5.74 -3.75 11.91
C ASN A 354 6.64 -3.90 13.14
N LEU A 355 7.38 -2.85 13.54
CA LEU A 355 8.36 -2.91 14.62
C LEU A 355 7.90 -2.21 15.91
N SER A 356 6.66 -1.71 15.95
CA SER A 356 6.07 -0.97 17.08
C SER A 356 5.97 -1.76 18.39
N THR A 357 5.96 -3.10 18.31
CA THR A 357 5.86 -3.98 19.48
C THR A 357 6.84 -5.15 19.35
N ALA A 358 7.24 -5.74 20.49
CA ALA A 358 8.12 -6.91 20.48
C ALA A 358 7.52 -8.10 19.70
N ALA A 359 6.21 -8.34 19.85
CA ALA A 359 5.51 -9.38 19.10
C ALA A 359 5.41 -9.08 17.60
N GLY A 360 5.18 -7.81 17.23
CA GLY A 360 5.22 -7.35 15.84
C GLY A 360 6.59 -7.56 15.22
N ARG A 361 7.67 -7.15 15.92
CA ARG A 361 9.06 -7.34 15.48
C ARG A 361 9.37 -8.80 15.23
N ALA A 362 9.05 -9.70 16.16
CA ALA A 362 9.32 -11.14 16.02
C ALA A 362 8.60 -11.74 14.80
N ARG A 363 7.31 -11.41 14.60
CA ARG A 363 6.56 -11.85 13.42
C ARG A 363 7.15 -11.30 12.13
N THR A 364 7.55 -10.03 12.14
CA THR A 364 8.15 -9.37 10.97
C THR A 364 9.48 -10.02 10.60
N GLU A 365 10.28 -10.42 11.59
CA GLU A 365 11.51 -11.18 11.37
C GLU A 365 11.24 -12.52 10.64
N GLU A 366 10.23 -13.27 11.06
CA GLU A 366 9.80 -14.50 10.39
C GLU A 366 9.37 -14.25 8.94
N VAL A 367 8.58 -13.19 8.71
CA VAL A 367 8.10 -12.76 7.39
C VAL A 367 9.28 -12.39 6.49
N VAL A 368 10.21 -11.55 6.96
CA VAL A 368 11.41 -11.15 6.19
C VAL A 368 12.25 -12.37 5.84
N ARG A 369 12.46 -13.30 6.78
CA ARG A 369 13.21 -14.53 6.54
C ARG A 369 12.54 -15.42 5.49
N ALA A 370 11.21 -15.52 5.52
CA ALA A 370 10.43 -16.35 4.59
C ALA A 370 10.23 -15.72 3.20
N ALA A 371 10.23 -14.39 3.09
CA ALA A 371 10.00 -13.69 1.84
C ALA A 371 11.12 -13.94 0.82
N PRO A 372 10.82 -14.19 -0.47
CA PRO A 372 11.85 -14.23 -1.50
C PRO A 372 12.61 -12.89 -1.60
N ASP A 373 13.91 -12.96 -1.85
CA ASP A 373 14.80 -11.79 -1.88
C ASP A 373 14.37 -10.73 -2.89
N ASP A 374 13.75 -11.14 -4.00
CA ASP A 374 13.28 -10.25 -5.07
C ASP A 374 11.88 -9.66 -4.82
N ARG A 375 11.24 -10.00 -3.68
CA ARG A 375 9.84 -9.65 -3.35
C ARG A 375 9.65 -8.82 -2.09
N LEU A 376 10.74 -8.38 -1.48
CA LEU A 376 10.71 -7.47 -0.34
C LEU A 376 10.80 -6.01 -0.80
N LEU A 377 9.94 -5.19 -0.23
CA LEU A 377 9.94 -3.74 -0.35
C LEU A 377 10.03 -3.11 1.04
N VAL A 378 10.42 -1.85 1.11
CA VAL A 378 10.47 -1.07 2.35
C VAL A 378 9.60 0.17 2.17
N GLU A 379 8.94 0.59 3.24
CA GLU A 379 8.12 1.79 3.27
C GLU A 379 8.21 2.49 4.63
N SER A 380 7.80 3.76 4.67
CA SER A 380 7.70 4.50 5.94
C SER A 380 6.32 4.39 6.57
N ASP A 381 5.28 4.33 5.74
CA ASP A 381 3.88 4.46 6.15
C ASP A 381 3.60 5.76 6.94
N LEU A 382 4.36 6.82 6.63
CA LEU A 382 4.30 8.08 7.37
C LEU A 382 3.46 9.15 6.65
N HIS A 383 2.74 9.95 7.44
CA HIS A 383 1.84 11.02 7.01
C HIS A 383 2.55 12.33 6.62
N ARG A 384 3.86 12.44 6.81
CA ARG A 384 4.62 13.68 6.60
C ARG A 384 6.00 13.44 5.99
N ALA A 385 6.37 14.21 4.98
CA ALA A 385 7.71 14.20 4.42
C ALA A 385 8.71 14.92 5.35
N GLY A 386 9.94 14.41 5.41
CA GLY A 386 11.07 15.00 6.13
C GLY A 386 11.99 13.96 6.76
N GLU A 387 12.89 14.44 7.63
CA GLU A 387 13.94 13.64 8.25
C GLU A 387 13.42 12.43 9.04
N GLU A 388 12.24 12.52 9.65
CA GLU A 388 11.62 11.38 10.35
C GLU A 388 11.27 10.24 9.38
N MET A 389 10.71 10.57 8.21
CA MET A 389 10.41 9.58 7.17
C MET A 389 11.71 8.89 6.72
N ASP A 390 12.76 9.67 6.46
CA ASP A 390 14.09 9.13 6.10
C ASP A 390 14.66 8.24 7.21
N GLY A 391 14.52 8.64 8.47
CA GLY A 391 14.97 7.85 9.63
C GLY A 391 14.23 6.52 9.77
N LEU A 392 12.91 6.50 9.54
CA LEU A 392 12.10 5.27 9.55
C LEU A 392 12.46 4.34 8.39
N LEU A 393 12.72 4.90 7.20
CA LEU A 393 13.20 4.14 6.05
C LEU A 393 14.56 3.51 6.36
N GLU A 394 15.54 4.31 6.80
CA GLU A 394 16.87 3.79 7.16
C GLU A 394 16.78 2.67 8.20
N HIS A 395 15.97 2.85 9.25
CA HIS A 395 15.76 1.82 10.27
C HIS A 395 15.22 0.51 9.66
N MET A 396 14.19 0.58 8.83
CA MET A 396 13.60 -0.61 8.23
C MET A 396 14.55 -1.28 7.23
N TYR A 397 15.26 -0.51 6.40
CA TYR A 397 16.28 -1.07 5.50
C TYR A 397 17.37 -1.82 6.28
N ARG A 398 17.90 -1.24 7.37
CA ARG A 398 18.89 -1.90 8.22
C ARG A 398 18.33 -3.17 8.84
N PHE A 399 17.10 -3.13 9.35
CA PHE A 399 16.42 -4.29 9.92
C PHE A 399 16.29 -5.42 8.89
N VAL A 400 15.83 -5.12 7.67
CA VAL A 400 15.72 -6.14 6.60
C VAL A 400 17.08 -6.73 6.26
N CYS A 401 18.12 -5.89 6.13
CA CYS A 401 19.49 -6.36 5.85
C CYS A 401 20.02 -7.27 6.96
N GLU A 402 19.82 -6.91 8.22
CA GLU A 402 20.21 -7.71 9.39
C GLU A 402 19.56 -9.08 9.37
N VAL A 403 18.23 -9.15 9.20
CA VAL A 403 17.48 -10.41 9.20
C VAL A 403 17.85 -11.31 8.02
N LYS A 404 18.13 -10.70 6.86
CA LYS A 404 18.55 -11.41 5.64
C LYS A 404 20.03 -11.78 5.63
N GLY A 405 20.85 -11.19 6.50
CA GLY A 405 22.30 -11.30 6.44
C GLY A 405 22.92 -10.61 5.22
N TRP A 406 22.23 -9.62 4.63
CA TRP A 406 22.75 -8.85 3.51
C TRP A 406 23.70 -7.76 3.99
N GLY A 407 24.75 -7.48 3.21
CA GLY A 407 25.51 -6.24 3.38
C GLY A 407 24.61 -5.02 3.13
N LEU A 408 24.85 -3.90 3.81
CA LEU A 408 23.94 -2.75 3.73
C LEU A 408 23.83 -2.16 2.30
N GLU A 409 24.95 -2.03 1.59
CA GLU A 409 24.96 -1.58 0.18
C GLU A 409 24.23 -2.57 -0.74
N GLU A 410 24.47 -3.87 -0.55
CA GLU A 410 23.78 -4.94 -1.30
C GLU A 410 22.27 -4.89 -1.06
N GLY A 411 21.85 -4.79 0.20
CA GLY A 411 20.45 -4.77 0.58
C GLY A 411 19.71 -3.53 0.04
N VAL A 412 20.33 -2.35 0.09
CA VAL A 412 19.76 -1.13 -0.51
C VAL A 412 19.62 -1.30 -2.02
N ALA A 413 20.65 -1.81 -2.71
CA ALA A 413 20.61 -2.05 -4.15
C ALA A 413 19.55 -3.11 -4.55
N ARG A 414 19.39 -4.18 -3.76
CA ARG A 414 18.35 -5.21 -3.96
C ARG A 414 16.95 -4.63 -3.82
N ILE A 415 16.68 -3.93 -2.72
CA ILE A 415 15.36 -3.33 -2.48
C ILE A 415 15.03 -2.29 -3.56
N ARG A 416 16.02 -1.52 -4.02
CA ARG A 416 15.88 -0.64 -5.20
C ARG A 416 15.45 -1.43 -6.44
N SER A 417 16.11 -2.54 -6.76
CA SER A 417 15.76 -3.40 -7.89
C SER A 417 14.33 -3.95 -7.76
N ASN A 418 13.95 -4.39 -6.56
CA ASN A 418 12.61 -4.89 -6.27
C ASN A 418 11.54 -3.81 -6.48
N TYR A 419 11.79 -2.59 -5.98
CA TYR A 419 10.90 -1.44 -6.15
C TYR A 419 10.74 -1.08 -7.64
N GLN A 420 11.83 -1.06 -8.40
CA GLN A 420 11.78 -0.80 -9.84
C GLN A 420 10.98 -1.87 -10.59
N ALA A 421 11.18 -3.15 -10.26
CA ALA A 421 10.41 -4.24 -10.83
C ALA A 421 8.92 -4.10 -10.48
N PHE A 422 8.60 -3.67 -9.25
CA PHE A 422 7.23 -3.41 -8.81
C PHE A 422 6.57 -2.23 -9.55
N ILE A 423 7.23 -1.07 -9.66
CA ILE A 423 6.66 0.10 -10.33
C ILE A 423 6.63 -0.11 -11.85
N PHE A 424 7.75 -0.50 -12.46
CA PHE A 424 7.92 -0.54 -13.91
C PHE A 424 7.47 -1.86 -14.56
N GLY A 425 7.28 -2.93 -13.78
CA GLY A 425 6.92 -4.25 -14.30
C GLY A 425 8.00 -4.85 -15.19
N GLN A 426 9.25 -4.82 -14.72
CA GLN A 426 10.41 -5.46 -15.35
C GLN A 426 10.61 -6.87 -14.83
#